data_AF-A0A0N5BJU9-F1
#
_entry.id   AF-A0A0N5BJU9-F1
#
_cell.length_a   1.000
_cell.length_b   1.000
_cell.length_c   1.000
_cell.angle_alpha   90.00
_cell.angle_beta   90.00
_cell.angle_gamma   90.00
#
_symmetry.space_group_name_H-M   'P 1'
#
loop_
_entity.id
_entity.type
_entity.pdbx_description
1 polymer ?
#
loop_
_entity_poly.entity_id
_entity_poly.type
_entity_poly.pdbx_seq_one_letter_code
_entity_poly.pdbx_strand_id
1 'polypeptide(L)'
;MPDEFFHLLLINKGKDTKDDEVSLNISNYPYYHGKLKREDADKYLNSEAFVGDFILLDSETNVGDYSISLKGCTRNRHYWIRVNKDTNDYTIGKKTFKSLDLLIDFYEAHPI
;
A
#
# COMPACT_ATOMS: atom_id res chain seq x y z
N MET A 1 17.65 3.79 -16.99
CA MET A 1 18.44 2.79 -16.24
C MET A 1 17.57 2.36 -15.08
N PRO A 2 17.37 1.06 -14.83
CA PRO A 2 16.65 0.63 -13.64
C PRO A 2 17.45 1.02 -12.40
N ASP A 3 16.77 1.52 -11.37
CA ASP A 3 17.35 1.93 -10.11
C ASP A 3 17.90 0.73 -9.29
N GLU A 4 18.79 1.01 -8.33
CA GLU A 4 19.39 -0.03 -7.48
C GLU A 4 18.36 -0.74 -6.59
N PHE A 5 17.19 -0.14 -6.36
CA PHE A 5 16.12 -0.71 -5.57
C PHE A 5 15.45 -1.87 -6.32
N PHE A 6 15.22 -1.72 -7.63
CA PHE A 6 14.78 -2.81 -8.52
C PHE A 6 15.77 -3.97 -8.52
N HIS A 7 17.07 -3.69 -8.47
CA HIS A 7 18.09 -4.73 -8.43
C HIS A 7 18.08 -5.48 -7.09
N LEU A 8 17.93 -4.76 -5.98
CA LEU A 8 17.84 -5.35 -4.64
C LEU A 8 16.56 -6.19 -4.45
N LEU A 9 15.45 -5.78 -5.06
CA LEU A 9 14.19 -6.52 -5.04
C LEU A 9 14.29 -7.85 -5.80
N LEU A 10 14.97 -7.86 -6.95
CA LEU A 10 15.23 -9.08 -7.74
C LEU A 10 16.23 -10.01 -7.04
N ILE A 11 17.26 -9.47 -6.39
CA ILE A 11 18.25 -10.26 -5.64
C ILE A 11 17.61 -10.95 -4.43
N ASN A 12 16.63 -10.32 -3.77
CA ASN A 12 15.95 -10.89 -2.61
C ASN A 12 14.81 -11.86 -2.95
N LYS A 13 14.39 -11.99 -4.21
CA LYS A 13 13.33 -12.93 -4.65
C LYS A 13 13.79 -14.40 -4.80
N GLY A 14 15.05 -14.72 -4.49
CA GLY A 14 15.68 -16.00 -4.82
C GLY A 14 16.06 -16.93 -3.66
N LYS A 15 15.41 -16.89 -2.49
CA LYS A 15 15.64 -17.90 -1.43
C LYS A 15 14.36 -18.61 -1.00
N ASP A 16 14.35 -19.91 -1.27
CA ASP A 16 13.28 -20.88 -1.13
C ASP A 16 13.01 -21.37 0.31
N THR A 17 11.71 -21.60 0.58
CA THR A 17 11.08 -22.70 1.34
C THR A 17 11.22 -22.81 2.87
N LYS A 18 10.08 -22.65 3.58
CA LYS A 18 9.33 -23.67 4.37
C LYS A 18 8.42 -22.99 5.40
N ASP A 19 7.13 -23.34 5.38
CA ASP A 19 6.12 -23.30 6.46
C ASP A 19 6.32 -22.29 7.62
N ASP A 20 6.35 -21.01 7.30
CA ASP A 20 6.03 -19.95 8.24
C ASP A 20 5.10 -18.99 7.52
N GLU A 21 3.92 -18.75 8.09
CA GLU A 21 3.02 -17.69 7.67
C GLU A 21 3.78 -16.37 7.89
N VAL A 22 4.54 -15.95 6.86
CA VAL A 22 5.27 -14.67 6.88
C VAL A 22 4.20 -13.60 6.88
N SER A 23 3.76 -13.26 8.09
CA SER A 23 2.99 -12.06 8.39
C SER A 23 3.87 -10.91 7.96
N LEU A 24 3.72 -10.49 6.70
CA LEU A 24 4.43 -9.35 6.15
C LEU A 24 4.25 -8.19 7.13
N ASN A 25 5.36 -7.75 7.69
CA ASN A 25 5.33 -6.63 8.60
C ASN A 25 5.12 -5.38 7.74
N ILE A 26 3.86 -5.01 7.54
CA ILE A 26 3.43 -3.84 6.77
C ILE A 26 4.18 -2.58 7.19
N SER A 27 4.62 -2.51 8.46
CA SER A 27 5.44 -1.41 8.97
C SER A 27 6.82 -1.24 8.32
N ASN A 28 7.31 -2.24 7.56
CA ASN A 28 8.56 -2.13 6.81
C ASN A 28 8.37 -1.50 5.42
N TYR A 29 7.14 -1.31 4.95
CA TYR A 29 6.92 -0.68 3.65
C TYR A 29 7.15 0.83 3.72
N PRO A 30 7.92 1.42 2.79
CA PRO A 30 8.25 2.85 2.82
C PRO A 30 7.02 3.75 2.63
N TYR A 31 5.96 3.22 2.03
CA TYR A 31 4.69 3.92 1.85
C TYR A 31 3.71 3.73 3.02
N TYR A 32 4.04 2.96 4.07
CA TYR A 32 3.15 2.78 5.20
C TYR A 32 3.44 3.80 6.31
N HIS A 33 2.43 4.59 6.67
CA HIS A 33 2.53 5.63 7.69
C HIS A 33 1.69 5.31 8.95
N GLY A 34 1.13 4.11 9.05
CA GLY A 34 0.32 3.70 10.18
C GLY A 34 -0.91 4.58 10.38
N LYS A 35 -1.19 4.95 11.64
CA LYS A 35 -2.31 5.82 12.00
C LYS A 35 -1.99 7.27 11.66
N LEU A 36 -2.35 7.69 10.46
CA LEU A 36 -2.31 9.07 10.03
C LEU A 36 -3.73 9.54 9.70
N LYS A 37 -4.11 10.72 10.20
CA LYS A 37 -5.40 11.30 9.85
C LYS A 37 -5.41 11.68 8.37
N ARG A 38 -6.58 11.59 7.75
CA ARG A 38 -6.80 12.01 6.36
C ARG A 38 -6.26 13.41 6.06
N GLU A 39 -6.47 14.35 6.96
CA GLU A 39 -6.02 15.74 6.82
C GLU A 39 -4.48 15.86 6.82
N ASP A 40 -3.81 15.03 7.62
CA ASP A 40 -2.35 15.01 7.72
C ASP A 40 -1.74 14.24 6.54
N ALA A 41 -2.42 13.19 6.07
CA ALA A 41 -2.11 12.53 4.81
C ALA A 41 -2.18 13.50 3.63
N ASP A 42 -3.22 14.35 3.58
CA ASP A 42 -3.35 15.37 2.56
C ASP A 42 -2.21 16.40 2.61
N LYS A 43 -1.85 16.87 3.81
CA LYS A 43 -0.71 17.79 3.98
C LYS A 43 0.58 17.15 3.49
N TYR A 44 0.87 15.91 3.91
CA TYR A 44 2.05 15.17 3.50
C TYR A 44 2.13 14.99 1.99
N LEU A 45 1.04 14.51 1.36
CA LEU A 45 1.00 14.33 -0.09
C LEU A 45 1.13 15.64 -0.87
N ASN A 46 0.73 16.77 -0.27
CA ASN A 46 0.85 18.08 -0.90
C ASN A 46 2.23 18.72 -0.72
N SER A 47 2.99 18.36 0.32
CA SER A 47 4.31 18.93 0.57
C SER A 47 5.46 18.07 0.05
N GLU A 48 5.39 16.74 0.24
CA GLU A 48 6.51 15.83 -0.01
C GLU A 48 6.33 14.93 -1.23
N ALA A 49 5.09 14.71 -1.69
CA ALA A 49 4.79 13.68 -2.69
C ALA A 49 4.59 14.23 -4.10
N PHE A 50 4.96 13.43 -5.10
CA PHE A 50 4.74 13.70 -6.51
C PHE A 50 3.41 13.10 -6.98
N VAL A 51 2.89 13.63 -8.10
CA VAL A 51 1.69 13.08 -8.73
C VAL A 51 1.92 11.62 -9.10
N GLY A 52 1.04 10.73 -8.63
CA GLY A 52 1.16 9.28 -8.78
C GLY A 52 1.63 8.58 -7.50
N ASP A 53 2.26 9.30 -6.57
CA ASP A 53 2.69 8.75 -5.28
C ASP A 53 1.49 8.44 -4.40
N PHE A 54 1.61 7.41 -3.58
CA PHE A 54 0.59 7.03 -2.62
C PHE A 54 1.20 6.67 -1.27
N ILE A 55 0.36 6.73 -0.25
CA ILE A 55 0.66 6.25 1.10
C ILE A 55 -0.45 5.33 1.58
N LEU A 56 -0.06 4.31 2.34
CA LEU A 56 -0.91 3.34 3.01
C LEU A 56 -1.01 3.71 4.50
N LEU A 57 -2.24 3.76 4.98
CA LEU A 57 -2.61 4.18 6.32
C LEU A 57 -3.48 3.11 6.98
N ASP A 58 -3.48 3.08 8.30
CA ASP A 58 -4.51 2.37 9.06
C ASP A 58 -5.85 3.10 8.88
N SER A 59 -6.95 2.35 8.80
CA SER A 59 -8.28 2.96 8.77
C SER A 59 -8.60 3.63 10.11
N GLU A 60 -8.99 4.90 10.05
CA GLU A 60 -9.38 5.69 11.24
C GLU A 60 -10.66 5.15 11.88
N THR A 61 -11.58 4.60 11.09
CA THR A 61 -12.90 4.18 11.55
C THR A 61 -12.99 2.69 11.84
N ASN A 62 -12.19 1.87 11.15
CA ASN A 62 -12.31 0.41 11.19
C ASN A 62 -10.99 -0.26 11.54
N VAL A 63 -10.87 -0.77 12.77
CA VAL A 63 -9.67 -1.47 13.22
C VAL A 63 -9.44 -2.76 12.43
N GLY A 64 -8.30 -2.81 11.75
CA GLY A 64 -7.87 -3.93 10.90
C GLY A 64 -8.11 -3.72 9.41
N ASP A 65 -8.77 -2.62 9.02
CA ASP A 65 -8.83 -2.17 7.64
C ASP A 65 -7.73 -1.12 7.36
N TYR A 66 -7.43 -0.88 6.08
CA TYR A 66 -6.43 0.09 5.65
C TYR A 66 -7.05 1.17 4.76
N SER A 67 -6.31 2.24 4.50
CA SER A 67 -6.67 3.26 3.52
C SER A 67 -5.45 3.63 2.68
N ILE A 68 -5.65 3.81 1.38
CA ILE A 68 -4.64 4.39 0.49
C ILE A 68 -5.00 5.83 0.20
N SER A 69 -4.04 6.74 0.37
CA SER A 69 -4.15 8.13 -0.08
C SER A 69 -3.18 8.34 -1.24
N LEU A 70 -3.69 8.77 -2.39
CA LEU A 70 -2.98 8.93 -3.65
C LEU A 70 -2.90 10.41 -4.03
N LYS A 71 -1.71 10.89 -4.35
CA LYS A 71 -1.46 12.23 -4.86
C LYS A 71 -1.93 12.33 -6.32
N GLY A 72 -3.04 13.02 -6.53
CA GLY A 72 -3.56 13.32 -7.87
C GLY A 72 -3.08 14.67 -8.41
N CYS A 73 -3.18 14.87 -9.72
CA CYS A 73 -2.79 16.13 -10.38
C CYS A 73 -3.55 17.35 -9.83
N THR A 74 -4.84 17.19 -9.57
CA THR A 74 -5.74 18.28 -9.14
C THR A 74 -6.17 18.14 -7.70
N ARG A 75 -6.42 16.92 -7.24
CA ARG A 75 -6.82 16.61 -5.86
C ARG A 75 -6.32 15.24 -5.46
N ASN A 76 -5.94 15.10 -4.19
CA ASN A 76 -5.68 13.80 -3.60
C ASN A 76 -6.95 12.95 -3.57
N ARG A 77 -6.76 11.64 -3.70
CA ARG A 77 -7.83 10.65 -3.68
C ARG A 77 -7.55 9.65 -2.57
N HIS A 78 -8.60 9.22 -1.88
CA HIS A 78 -8.47 8.30 -0.77
C HIS A 78 -9.39 7.13 -1.00
N TYR A 79 -8.86 5.93 -0.81
CA TYR A 79 -9.55 4.67 -1.04
C TYR A 79 -9.47 3.83 0.22
N TRP A 80 -10.63 3.33 0.63
CA TRP A 80 -10.71 2.39 1.73
C TRP A 80 -10.37 0.98 1.22
N ILE A 81 -9.50 0.29 1.94
CA ILE A 81 -9.15 -1.11 1.74
C ILE A 81 -9.80 -1.90 2.87
N ARG A 82 -10.76 -2.74 2.51
CA ARG A 82 -11.41 -3.66 3.43
C ARG A 82 -10.63 -4.97 3.49
N VAL A 83 -10.30 -5.41 4.69
CA VAL A 83 -9.63 -6.69 4.94
C VAL A 83 -10.68 -7.71 5.39
N ASN A 84 -10.82 -8.78 4.60
CA ASN A 84 -11.62 -9.92 5.01
C ASN A 84 -10.78 -10.81 5.94
N LYS A 85 -11.11 -10.84 7.22
CA LYS A 85 -10.35 -11.60 8.23
C LYS A 85 -10.54 -13.11 8.12
N ASP A 86 -11.60 -13.58 7.47
CA ASP A 86 -11.87 -15.01 7.30
C ASP A 86 -11.05 -15.60 6.14
N THR A 87 -10.83 -14.81 5.08
CA THR A 87 -10.11 -15.24 3.88
C THR A 87 -8.75 -14.57 3.68
N ASN A 88 -8.40 -13.61 4.54
CA ASN A 88 -7.25 -12.70 4.40
C ASN A 88 -7.20 -11.96 3.05
N ASP A 89 -8.37 -11.66 2.47
CA ASP A 89 -8.47 -10.95 1.19
C ASP A 89 -8.56 -9.42 1.40
N TYR A 90 -7.94 -8.66 0.49
CA TYR A 90 -7.90 -7.20 0.50
C TYR A 90 -8.77 -6.64 -0.63
N THR A 91 -9.78 -5.85 -0.30
CA THR A 91 -10.74 -5.31 -1.27
C THR A 91 -10.69 -3.79 -1.30
N ILE A 92 -10.54 -3.22 -2.50
CA ILE A 92 -10.49 -1.79 -2.76
C ILE A 92 -11.40 -1.45 -3.95
N GLY A 93 -12.41 -0.62 -3.68
CA GLY A 93 -13.47 -0.35 -4.64
C GLY A 93 -14.22 -1.62 -5.06
N LYS A 94 -14.04 -2.06 -6.31
CA LYS A 94 -14.65 -3.27 -6.88
C LYS A 94 -13.65 -4.43 -7.10
N LYS A 95 -12.38 -4.24 -6.73
CA LYS A 95 -11.32 -5.23 -6.92
C LYS A 95 -10.96 -5.88 -5.59
N THR A 96 -10.71 -7.18 -5.64
CA THR A 96 -10.27 -7.98 -4.49
C THR A 96 -8.95 -8.66 -4.84
N PHE A 97 -8.01 -8.62 -3.90
CA PHE A 97 -6.66 -9.13 -4.01
C PHE A 97 -6.41 -10.13 -2.89
N LYS A 98 -5.59 -11.15 -3.18
CA LYS A 98 -5.24 -12.21 -2.22
C LYS A 98 -4.14 -11.81 -1.24
N SER A 99 -3.39 -10.75 -1.55
CA SER A 99 -2.41 -10.15 -0.66
C SER A 99 -2.37 -8.66 -0.88
N LEU A 100 -1.86 -7.94 0.12
CA LEU A 100 -1.62 -6.51 0.01
C LEU A 100 -0.56 -6.23 -1.06
N ASP A 101 0.47 -7.08 -1.22
CA ASP A 101 1.50 -6.87 -2.24
C ASP A 101 0.90 -6.86 -3.65
N LEU A 102 -0.01 -7.80 -3.95
CA LEU A 102 -0.70 -7.83 -5.23
C LEU A 102 -1.56 -6.57 -5.45
N LEU A 103 -2.12 -6.01 -4.39
CA LEU A 103 -2.84 -4.75 -4.44
C LEU A 103 -1.87 -3.60 -4.76
N ILE A 104 -0.74 -3.53 -4.07
CA ILE A 104 0.27 -2.49 -4.28
C ILE A 104 0.89 -2.59 -5.68
N ASP A 105 1.39 -3.76 -6.07
CA ASP A 105 1.93 -4.05 -7.40
C ASP A 105 0.95 -3.63 -8.50
N PHE A 106 -0.36 -3.89 -8.31
CA PHE A 106 -1.38 -3.49 -9.26
C PHE A 106 -1.49 -1.98 -9.42
N TYR A 107 -1.42 -1.21 -8.32
CA TYR A 107 -1.54 0.25 -8.34
C TYR A 107 -0.24 0.97 -8.69
N GLU A 108 0.93 0.37 -8.45
CA GLU A 108 2.20 0.83 -9.01
C GLU A 108 2.21 0.68 -10.53
N ALA A 109 1.73 -0.45 -11.05
CA ALA A 109 1.66 -0.70 -12.49
C ALA A 109 0.52 0.06 -13.19
N HIS A 110 -0.58 0.36 -12.47
CA HIS A 110 -1.75 1.06 -13.00
C HIS A 110 -2.09 2.26 -12.12
N PRO A 111 -1.31 3.36 -12.24
CA PRO A 111 -1.61 4.59 -11.52
C PRO A 111 -3.01 5.09 -11.87
N ILE A 112 -3.79 5.41 -10.84
CA ILE A 112 -5.19 5.90 -10.93
C ILE A 112 -5.19 7.39 -11.26
#